data_AF-A0A2P2MU38-F1
#
_entry.id   AF-A0A2P2MU38-F1
#
_cell.length_a   1.000
_cell.length_b   1.000
_cell.length_c   1.000
_cell.angle_alpha   90.00
_cell.angle_beta   90.00
_cell.angle_gamma   90.00
#
_symmetry.space_group_name_H-M   'P 1'
#
loop_
_entity.id
_entity.type
_entity.pdbx_description
1 polymer ?
#
loop_
_entity_poly.entity_id
_entity_poly.type
_entity_poly.pdbx_seq_one_letter_code
_entity_poly.pdbx_strand_id
1 'polypeptide(L)'
;MLVRDKSQANSSFNSMQRVKVYRLNDDGKWDDQGTGHVTIDYLERTEEPGLYVIDEEDNETLLLHRIMPDDIYRKQQDTIISWSDPEYSTELALSFQETTGCSYIWDHICNFQRTLQFSTLNSKWF
;
A
#
# COMPACT_ATOMS: atom_id res chain seq x y z
N MET A 1 -1.68 -30.79 -20.19
CA MET A 1 -2.38 -31.03 -18.92
C MET A 1 -1.33 -31.08 -17.81
N LEU A 2 -1.39 -30.10 -16.88
CA LEU A 2 -0.73 -30.07 -15.55
C LEU A 2 0.82 -29.92 -15.55
N VAL A 3 1.49 -29.05 -14.79
CA VAL A 3 1.17 -27.99 -13.81
C VAL A 3 2.37 -27.03 -13.83
N ARG A 4 2.20 -25.72 -13.67
CA ARG A 4 3.25 -24.87 -13.09
C ARG A 4 2.77 -24.41 -11.73
N ASP A 5 3.07 -25.22 -10.73
CA ASP A 5 2.97 -24.84 -9.34
C ASP A 5 4.37 -24.41 -8.89
N LYS A 6 4.53 -23.12 -8.64
CA LYS A 6 5.57 -22.57 -7.78
C LYS A 6 4.95 -21.49 -6.91
N SER A 7 3.86 -21.86 -6.25
CA SER A 7 3.25 -21.11 -5.17
C SER A 7 3.54 -21.82 -3.86
N GLN A 8 4.77 -21.71 -3.36
CA GLN A 8 5.07 -21.97 -1.95
C GLN A 8 6.50 -21.55 -1.58
N ALA A 9 6.62 -20.32 -1.06
CA ALA A 9 7.45 -19.99 0.10
C ALA A 9 7.23 -18.52 0.51
N ASN A 10 6.11 -18.22 1.18
CA ASN A 10 6.09 -17.58 2.51
C ASN A 10 4.66 -17.24 2.97
N SER A 11 4.21 -17.99 3.98
CA SER A 11 3.24 -17.64 5.03
C SER A 11 1.86 -17.08 4.65
N SER A 12 0.86 -17.95 4.61
CA SER A 12 -0.37 -17.96 5.45
C SER A 12 -1.00 -16.66 6.01
N PHE A 13 -0.82 -15.50 5.37
CA PHE A 13 -1.63 -14.28 5.55
C PHE A 13 -2.28 -13.90 4.22
N ASN A 14 -2.81 -14.90 3.52
CA ASN A 14 -3.47 -14.75 2.22
C ASN A 14 -4.89 -14.15 2.35
N SER A 15 -5.16 -13.39 3.41
CA SER A 15 -6.35 -12.56 3.50
C SER A 15 -5.96 -11.17 3.05
N MET A 16 -6.26 -10.86 1.80
CA MET A 16 -6.67 -9.53 1.37
C MET A 16 -7.13 -8.68 2.57
N GLN A 17 -6.43 -7.60 2.91
CA GLN A 17 -6.64 -6.89 4.17
C GLN A 17 -7.76 -5.85 3.98
N ARG A 18 -8.88 -6.02 4.68
CA ARG A 18 -10.03 -5.13 4.49
C ARG A 18 -9.74 -3.72 5.04
N VAL A 19 -9.93 -2.71 4.19
CA VAL A 19 -9.65 -1.30 4.47
C VAL A 19 -10.79 -0.42 3.96
N LYS A 20 -10.92 0.75 4.57
CA LYS A 20 -11.67 1.88 4.00
C LYS A 20 -10.67 2.91 3.48
N VAL A 21 -10.91 3.42 2.27
CA VAL A 21 -10.06 4.42 1.64
C VAL A 21 -10.63 5.81 1.92
N TYR A 22 -9.78 6.74 2.32
CA TYR A 22 -10.16 8.11 2.59
C TYR A 22 -9.30 9.10 1.82
N ARG A 23 -9.92 10.19 1.38
CA ARG A 23 -9.25 11.33 0.75
C ARG A 23 -9.61 12.61 1.49
N LEU A 24 -8.63 13.45 1.79
CA LEU A 24 -8.88 14.77 2.36
C LEU A 24 -9.38 15.71 1.25
N ASN A 25 -10.48 16.42 1.52
CA ASN A 25 -11.04 17.39 0.59
C ASN A 25 -10.63 18.84 0.95
N ASP A 26 -11.00 19.78 0.09
CA ASP A 26 -10.65 21.20 0.22
C ASP A 26 -11.22 21.86 1.49
N ASP A 27 -12.27 21.28 2.07
CA ASP A 27 -12.86 21.72 3.34
C ASP A 27 -12.09 21.18 4.57
N GLY A 28 -11.02 20.41 4.36
CA GLY A 28 -10.23 19.77 5.41
C GLY A 28 -10.95 18.59 6.07
N LYS A 29 -11.90 17.95 5.37
CA LYS A 29 -12.63 16.77 5.84
C LYS A 29 -12.21 15.52 5.06
N TRP A 30 -12.33 14.37 5.71
CA TRP A 30 -12.04 13.09 5.09
C TRP A 30 -13.29 12.53 4.42
N ASP A 31 -13.24 12.38 3.10
CA ASP A 31 -14.28 11.73 2.31
C ASP A 31 -14.00 10.24 2.19
N ASP A 32 -15.02 9.43 2.49
CA ASP A 32 -15.02 7.99 2.28
C ASP A 32 -15.06 7.68 0.79
N GLN A 33 -14.04 7.00 0.28
CA GLN A 33 -13.91 6.64 -1.14
C GLN A 33 -14.39 5.21 -1.42
N GLY A 34 -14.71 4.42 -0.40
CA GLY A 34 -15.12 3.03 -0.55
C GLY A 34 -14.46 2.08 0.43
N THR A 35 -14.93 0.84 0.43
CA THR A 35 -14.41 -0.24 1.26
C THR A 35 -13.92 -1.37 0.38
N GLY A 36 -12.70 -1.82 0.61
CA GLY A 36 -12.09 -2.81 -0.25
C GLY A 36 -11.00 -3.58 0.45
N HIS A 37 -10.21 -4.28 -0.33
CA HIS A 37 -9.13 -5.11 0.15
C HIS A 37 -7.79 -4.62 -0.38
N VAL A 38 -6.88 -4.27 0.53
CA VAL A 38 -5.53 -3.85 0.17
C VAL A 38 -4.59 -5.03 -0.02
N THR A 39 -3.80 -4.96 -1.08
CA THR A 39 -2.64 -5.81 -1.33
C THR A 39 -1.43 -4.95 -1.69
N ILE A 40 -0.23 -5.52 -1.52
CA ILE A 40 1.00 -4.97 -2.07
C ILE A 40 1.42 -5.89 -3.21
N ASP A 41 1.59 -5.33 -4.40
CA ASP A 41 2.12 -6.07 -5.55
C ASP A 41 3.11 -5.20 -6.33
N TYR A 42 3.90 -5.80 -7.21
CA TYR A 42 4.81 -5.08 -8.09
C TYR A 42 4.07 -4.63 -9.35
N LEU A 43 4.17 -3.33 -9.64
CA LEU A 43 3.66 -2.73 -10.87
C LEU A 43 4.27 -3.44 -12.09
N GLU A 44 3.40 -3.84 -13.01
CA GLU A 44 3.83 -4.51 -14.23
C GLU A 44 4.84 -3.62 -14.98
N ARG A 45 5.98 -4.20 -15.36
CA ARG A 45 7.07 -3.58 -16.16
C ARG A 45 8.00 -2.61 -15.42
N THR A 46 7.67 -2.15 -14.22
CA THR A 46 8.53 -1.20 -13.48
C THR A 46 9.29 -1.83 -12.32
N GLU A 47 8.96 -3.06 -11.90
CA GLU A 47 9.50 -3.69 -10.67
C GLU A 47 9.33 -2.81 -9.42
N GLU A 48 8.37 -1.89 -9.46
CA GLU A 48 8.10 -0.93 -8.38
C GLU A 48 6.93 -1.44 -7.54
N PRO A 49 7.04 -1.47 -6.20
CA PRO A 49 5.96 -1.91 -5.33
C PRO A 49 4.83 -0.87 -5.30
N GLY A 50 3.59 -1.34 -5.35
CA GLY A 50 2.37 -0.53 -5.28
C GLY A 50 1.37 -1.09 -4.27
N LEU A 51 0.59 -0.19 -3.67
CA LEU A 51 -0.62 -0.52 -2.94
C LEU A 51 -1.79 -0.56 -3.92
N TYR A 52 -2.53 -1.66 -3.87
CA TYR A 52 -3.74 -1.87 -4.66
C TYR A 52 -4.89 -2.06 -3.71
N VAL A 53 -5.96 -1.28 -3.85
CA VAL A 53 -7.21 -1.51 -3.14
C VAL A 53 -8.30 -1.85 -4.15
N ILE A 54 -8.84 -3.05 -4.03
CA ILE A 54 -9.92 -3.54 -4.88
C ILE A 54 -11.23 -3.48 -4.08
N ASP A 55 -12.26 -2.87 -4.67
CA ASP A 55 -13.59 -2.75 -4.08
C ASP A 55 -14.19 -4.13 -3.76
N GLU A 56 -14.94 -4.23 -2.68
CA GLU A 56 -15.53 -5.51 -2.25
C GLU A 56 -16.86 -5.87 -2.91
N GLU A 57 -17.53 -4.91 -3.56
CA GLU A 57 -18.83 -5.08 -4.21
C GLU A 57 -18.69 -5.35 -5.71
N ASP A 58 -17.91 -4.53 -6.42
CA ASP A 58 -17.80 -4.58 -7.88
C ASP A 58 -16.43 -5.03 -8.42
N ASN A 59 -15.46 -5.27 -7.52
CA ASN A 59 -14.09 -5.66 -7.86
C ASN A 59 -13.32 -4.63 -8.71
N GLU A 60 -13.79 -3.38 -8.78
CA GLU A 60 -13.07 -2.29 -9.43
C GLU A 60 -11.91 -1.77 -8.56
N THR A 61 -10.97 -1.06 -9.19
CA THR A 61 -9.83 -0.48 -8.45
C THR A 61 -10.26 0.82 -7.74
N LEU A 62 -10.25 0.83 -6.41
CA LEU A 62 -10.48 2.03 -5.60
C LEU A 62 -9.23 2.89 -5.47
N LEU A 63 -8.06 2.25 -5.35
CA LEU A 63 -6.79 2.94 -5.19
C LEU A 63 -5.66 2.16 -5.85
N LEU A 64 -4.85 2.88 -6.61
CA LEU A 64 -3.53 2.47 -7.06
C LEU A 64 -2.53 3.52 -6.57
N HIS A 65 -1.64 3.14 -5.66
CA HIS A 65 -0.60 4.05 -5.16
C HIS A 65 0.77 3.40 -5.24
N ARG A 66 1.71 4.04 -5.95
CA ARG A 66 3.10 3.60 -5.95
C ARG A 66 3.73 3.87 -4.60
N ILE A 67 4.41 2.88 -4.01
CA ILE A 67 5.15 3.10 -2.78
C ILE A 67 6.40 3.95 -3.07
N MET A 68 6.46 5.13 -2.47
CA MET A 68 7.52 6.11 -2.66
C MET A 68 8.67 5.88 -1.65
N PRO A 69 9.93 6.14 -2.03
CA PRO A 69 11.07 6.00 -1.12
C PRO A 69 11.12 7.12 -0.06
N ASP A 70 10.42 8.23 -0.30
CA ASP A 70 10.36 9.39 0.58
C ASP A 70 9.58 9.09 1.86
N ASP A 71 9.95 9.76 2.97
CA ASP A 71 9.31 9.61 4.28
C ASP A 71 7.96 10.36 4.36
N ILE A 72 7.00 9.93 3.55
CA ILE A 72 5.66 10.53 3.43
C ILE A 72 4.58 9.77 4.20
N TYR A 73 4.86 8.55 4.64
CA TYR A 73 3.88 7.67 5.28
C TYR A 73 3.86 7.86 6.79
N ARG A 74 2.67 7.80 7.40
CA ARG A 74 2.46 7.87 8.84
C ARG A 74 1.51 6.77 9.29
N LYS A 75 1.89 6.03 10.34
CA LYS A 75 0.98 5.10 11.04
C LYS A 75 0.34 5.80 12.23
N GLN A 76 -0.98 5.70 12.36
CA GLN A 76 -1.77 6.30 13.44
C GLN A 76 -2.71 5.27 14.05
N GLN A 77 -2.94 5.34 15.37
CA GLN A 77 -3.89 4.50 16.12
C GLN A 77 -3.80 2.98 15.86
N ASP A 78 -2.62 2.50 15.45
CA ASP A 78 -2.34 1.12 15.05
C ASP A 78 -3.12 0.55 13.85
N THR A 79 -4.12 1.27 13.34
CA THR A 79 -5.02 0.82 12.27
C THR A 79 -5.11 1.79 11.10
N ILE A 80 -4.41 2.92 11.12
CA ILE A 80 -4.45 3.91 10.04
C ILE A 80 -3.06 4.07 9.46
N ILE A 81 -2.96 4.05 8.13
CA ILE A 81 -1.78 4.49 7.38
C ILE A 81 -2.20 5.65 6.49
N SER A 82 -1.55 6.80 6.62
CA SER A 82 -1.83 8.00 5.81
C SER A 82 -0.58 8.52 5.11
N TRP A 83 -0.74 9.19 3.98
CA TRP A 83 0.35 9.84 3.25
C TRP A 83 -0.15 11.03 2.43
N SER A 84 0.79 11.93 2.11
CA SER A 84 0.58 12.99 1.13
C SER A 84 0.82 12.43 -0.26
N ASP A 85 -0.21 12.46 -1.10
CA ASP A 85 -0.14 11.99 -2.48
C ASP A 85 0.41 13.09 -3.40
N PRO A 86 1.61 12.90 -4.00
CA PRO A 86 2.22 13.93 -4.83
C PRO A 86 1.54 14.09 -6.20
N GLU A 87 0.82 13.07 -6.69
CA GLU A 87 0.13 13.11 -7.98
C GLU A 87 -1.18 13.89 -7.86
N TYR A 88 -1.94 13.63 -6.79
CA TYR A 88 -3.22 14.28 -6.52
C TYR A 88 -3.11 15.53 -5.63
N SER A 89 -1.92 15.84 -5.11
CA SER A 89 -1.68 16.96 -4.18
C SER A 89 -2.67 17.01 -3.02
N THR A 90 -3.00 15.84 -2.45
CA THR A 90 -3.93 15.70 -1.33
C THR A 90 -3.48 14.60 -0.36
N GLU A 91 -4.07 14.57 0.83
CA GLU A 91 -3.82 13.52 1.81
C GLU A 91 -4.74 12.32 1.56
N LEU A 92 -4.15 11.12 1.61
CA LEU A 92 -4.86 9.84 1.54
C LEU A 92 -4.67 9.07 2.84
N ALA A 93 -5.65 8.25 3.18
CA ALA A 93 -5.55 7.33 4.30
C ALA A 93 -6.23 5.99 4.02
N LEU A 94 -5.59 4.91 4.50
CA LEU A 94 -6.18 3.58 4.63
C LEU A 94 -6.51 3.35 6.10
N SER A 95 -7.79 3.11 6.38
CA SER A 95 -8.24 2.67 7.70
C SER A 95 -8.50 1.17 7.66
N PHE A 96 -7.67 0.42 8.36
CA PHE A 96 -7.73 -1.04 8.42
C PHE A 96 -8.77 -1.52 9.41
N GLN A 97 -9.46 -2.60 9.04
CA GLN A 97 -10.35 -3.30 9.96
C GLN A 97 -9.57 -3.99 11.09
N GLU A 98 -8.36 -4.49 10.80
CA GLU A 98 -7.53 -5.22 11.76
C GLU A 98 -6.13 -4.60 11.90
N THR A 99 -5.65 -4.50 13.15
CA THR A 99 -4.31 -4.03 13.50
C THR A 99 -3.19 -4.90 12.91
N THR A 100 -3.43 -6.20 12.80
CA THR A 100 -2.52 -7.17 12.17
C THR A 100 -2.30 -6.85 10.70
N GLY A 101 -3.38 -6.57 9.96
CA GLY A 101 -3.33 -6.14 8.56
C GLY A 101 -2.61 -4.82 8.37
N CYS A 102 -2.92 -3.83 9.21
CA CYS A 102 -2.23 -2.54 9.21
C CYS A 102 -0.73 -2.70 9.44
N SER A 103 -0.34 -3.48 10.44
CA SER A 103 1.07 -3.69 10.78
C SER A 103 1.82 -4.41 9.67
N TYR A 104 1.20 -5.41 9.03
CA TYR A 104 1.77 -6.09 7.88
C TYR A 104 2.08 -5.14 6.71
N ILE A 105 1.10 -4.32 6.30
CA ILE A 105 1.28 -3.36 5.20
C ILE A 105 2.31 -2.29 5.57
N TRP A 106 2.25 -1.78 6.80
CA TRP A 106 3.21 -0.80 7.30
C TRP A 106 4.65 -1.31 7.27
N ASP A 107 4.89 -2.51 7.80
CA ASP A 107 6.22 -3.10 7.86
C ASP A 107 6.80 -3.32 6.46
N HIS A 108 5.96 -3.69 5.49
CA HIS A 108 6.34 -3.79 4.09
C HIS A 108 6.73 -2.43 3.50
N ILE A 109 5.92 -1.37 3.69
CA ILE A 109 6.26 -0.01 3.23
C ILE A 109 7.61 0.43 3.79
N CYS A 110 7.82 0.28 5.11
CA CYS A 110 9.08 0.64 5.75
C CYS A 110 10.27 -0.18 5.20
N ASN A 111 10.05 -1.47 4.90
CA ASN A 111 11.08 -2.31 4.33
C ASN A 111 11.48 -1.86 2.91
N PHE A 112 10.51 -1.44 2.10
CA PHE A 112 10.78 -0.88 0.77
C PHE A 112 11.54 0.44 0.85
N GLN A 113 11.10 1.38 1.69
CA GLN A 113 11.81 2.65 1.88
C GLN A 113 13.27 2.43 2.30
N ARG A 114 13.54 1.50 3.22
CA ARG A 114 14.92 1.15 3.60
C ARG A 114 15.70 0.60 2.41
N THR A 115 15.15 -0.38 1.70
CA THR A 115 15.85 -1.07 0.60
C THR A 115 16.21 -0.12 -0.54
N LEU A 116 15.31 0.80 -0.90
CA LEU A 116 15.54 1.79 -1.97
C LEU A 116 16.49 2.92 -1.56
N GLN A 117 16.47 3.33 -0.29
CA GLN A 117 17.46 4.28 0.22
C GLN A 117 18.88 3.67 0.20
N PHE A 118 19.02 2.38 0.55
CA PHE A 118 20.30 1.68 0.45
C PHE A 118 20.82 1.54 -0.99
N SER A 119 19.95 1.20 -1.96
CA SER A 119 20.36 1.09 -3.36
C SER A 119 20.80 2.44 -3.95
N THR A 120 20.10 3.53 -3.59
CA THR A 120 20.44 4.90 -4.01
C THR A 120 21.76 5.39 -3.42
N LEU A 121 22.13 4.92 -2.22
CA LEU A 121 23.44 5.25 -1.62
C LEU A 121 24.58 4.49 -2.31
N ASN A 122 24.35 3.24 -2.73
CA ASN A 122 25.36 2.45 -3.44
C ASN A 122 25.62 2.92 -4.88
N SER A 123 24.63 3.54 -5.54
CA SER A 123 24.80 4.10 -6.88
C SER A 123 25.49 5.47 -6.89
N LYS A 124 25.60 6.16 -5.74
CA LYS A 124 26.30 7.44 -5.60
C LYS A 124 27.81 7.33 -5.36
N TRP A 125 28.36 6.11 -5.31
CA TRP A 125 29.78 5.84 -5.08
C TRP A 125 30.48 5.18 -6.28
N PHE A 126 29.90 5.27 -7.49
CA PHE A 126 30.58 4.92 -8.74
C PHE A 126 30.52 6.08 -9.74
#